data_AF-A0A7K7DQN6-F1
#
_entry.id   AF-A0A7K7DQN6-F1
#
_cell.length_a   1.000
_cell.length_b   1.000
_cell.length_c   1.000
_cell.angle_alpha   90.00
_cell.angle_beta   90.00
_cell.angle_gamma   90.00
#
_symmetry.space_group_name_H-M   'P 1'
#
loop_
_entity.id
_entity.type
_entity.pdbx_description
1 polymer ?
#
loop_
_entity_poly.entity_id
_entity_poly.type
_entity_poly.pdbx_seq_one_letter_code
_entity_poly.pdbx_strand_id
1 'polypeptide(L)'
;DILPQKLIIDEKKYYLFGRNPDLCDFTIDHQSCSRVHAALVYHKHLKRVFLIDLNSTHGTFLGHIRLEAHKPQQIPIDSTVSFGASTRAYTLREKPQTLPSAVKGDEKMGGEDEELKGLLGLPEEETELDNLTEFNTAHNKRISTLTIEEGNLDIQRPKRKRKNSRVTFSDDDEIINP
;
A
#
# COMPACT_ATOMS: atom_id res chain seq x y z
N ASP A 1 -11.44 7.53 -14.60
CA ASP A 1 -10.95 6.68 -13.50
C ASP A 1 -10.47 7.54 -12.35
N ILE A 2 -11.14 7.49 -11.19
CA ILE A 2 -10.68 8.18 -9.98
C ILE A 2 -9.69 7.24 -9.30
N LEU A 3 -8.42 7.62 -9.25
CA LEU A 3 -7.39 6.83 -8.59
C LEU A 3 -7.62 6.86 -7.07
N PRO A 4 -7.47 5.70 -6.38
CA PRO A 4 -7.53 5.68 -4.91
C PRO A 4 -6.36 6.46 -4.33
N GLN A 5 -6.66 7.52 -3.57
CA GLN A 5 -5.65 8.28 -2.84
C GLN A 5 -5.15 7.47 -1.64
N LYS A 6 -3.85 7.20 -1.60
CA LYS A 6 -3.22 6.56 -0.43
C LYS A 6 -2.94 7.64 0.62
N LEU A 7 -3.40 7.38 1.85
CA LEU A 7 -3.22 8.26 2.99
C LEU A 7 -2.43 7.51 4.06
N ILE A 8 -1.34 8.10 4.52
CA ILE A 8 -0.44 7.51 5.51
C ILE A 8 -0.88 8.03 6.90
N ILE A 9 -1.10 7.11 7.85
CA ILE A 9 -1.72 7.42 9.16
C ILE A 9 -0.82 7.11 10.38
N ASP A 10 0.50 7.05 10.20
CA ASP A 10 1.46 6.68 11.26
C ASP A 10 2.29 7.84 11.82
N GLU A 11 2.31 8.98 11.13
CA GLU A 11 3.06 10.17 11.52
C GLU A 11 2.47 10.85 12.77
N LYS A 12 1.14 10.99 12.82
CA LYS A 12 0.42 11.70 13.90
C LYS A 12 -0.26 10.74 14.88
N LYS A 13 -0.50 11.22 16.11
CA LYS A 13 -1.25 10.47 17.13
C LYS A 13 -2.72 10.31 16.76
N TYR A 14 -3.27 11.32 16.09
CA TYR A 14 -4.65 11.34 15.62
C TYR A 14 -4.75 12.14 14.33
N TYR A 15 -5.82 11.89 13.58
CA TYR A 15 -6.18 12.58 12.34
C TYR A 15 -7.65 12.97 12.38
N LEU A 16 -7.97 14.14 11.85
CA LEU A 16 -9.34 14.66 11.83
C LEU A 16 -9.95 14.55 10.43
N PHE A 17 -11.20 14.10 10.41
CA PHE A 17 -12.04 14.02 9.22
C PHE A 17 -13.12 15.08 9.30
N GLY A 18 -13.34 15.84 8.22
CA GLY A 18 -14.42 16.82 8.19
C GLY A 18 -14.37 17.73 6.97
N ARG A 19 -15.36 18.63 6.87
CA ARG A 19 -15.49 19.55 5.73
C ARG A 19 -14.55 20.76 5.81
N ASN A 20 -13.98 21.07 6.97
CA ASN A 20 -13.11 22.22 7.13
C ASN A 20 -11.63 21.84 6.88
N PRO A 21 -11.01 22.27 5.76
CA PRO A 21 -9.60 21.95 5.45
C PRO A 21 -8.60 22.60 6.42
N ASP A 22 -8.96 23.71 7.07
CA ASP A 22 -8.04 24.41 7.97
C ASP A 22 -7.82 23.66 9.30
N LEU A 23 -8.81 22.86 9.70
CA LEU A 23 -8.80 22.11 10.96
C LEU A 23 -8.64 20.60 10.78
N CYS A 24 -9.03 20.05 9.62
CA CYS A 24 -9.05 18.61 9.40
C CYS A 24 -7.90 18.16 8.49
N ASP A 25 -7.21 17.10 8.88
CA ASP A 25 -6.19 16.46 8.06
C ASP A 25 -6.78 15.83 6.79
N PHE A 26 -8.00 15.29 6.90
CA PHE A 26 -8.72 14.67 5.81
C PHE A 26 -10.00 15.44 5.50
N THR A 27 -9.94 16.22 4.42
CA THR A 27 -11.09 17.02 3.99
C THR A 27 -12.12 16.15 3.26
N ILE A 28 -13.36 16.21 3.74
CA ILE A 28 -14.52 15.56 3.14
C ILE A 28 -15.45 16.64 2.61
N ASP A 29 -15.43 16.86 1.30
CA ASP A 29 -16.29 17.83 0.64
C ASP A 29 -17.69 17.26 0.40
N HIS A 30 -18.51 17.26 1.45
CA HIS A 30 -19.92 16.85 1.36
C HIS A 30 -20.80 17.64 2.32
N GLN A 31 -22.00 18.05 1.87
CA GLN A 31 -22.89 18.89 2.67
C GLN A 31 -23.38 18.23 3.97
N SER A 32 -23.52 16.90 3.96
CA SER A 32 -23.94 16.11 5.13
C SER A 32 -22.80 15.90 6.15
N CYS A 33 -21.58 16.34 5.85
CA CYS A 33 -20.43 16.17 6.73
C CYS A 33 -20.23 17.45 7.55
N SER A 34 -20.12 17.30 8.87
CA SER A 34 -19.72 18.36 9.78
C SER A 34 -18.34 18.93 9.44
N ARG A 35 -18.08 20.18 9.86
CA ARG A 35 -16.77 20.85 9.72
C ARG A 35 -15.64 20.01 10.32
N VAL A 36 -15.89 19.49 11.53
CA VAL A 36 -15.11 18.44 12.18
C VAL A 36 -16.10 17.30 12.46
N HIS A 37 -15.90 16.15 11.84
CA HIS A 37 -16.88 15.06 11.77
C HIS A 37 -16.47 13.89 12.66
N ALA A 38 -15.24 13.41 12.51
CA ALA A 38 -14.72 12.30 13.28
C ALA A 38 -13.21 12.44 13.50
N ALA A 39 -12.71 11.77 14.51
CA ALA A 39 -11.29 11.65 14.81
C ALA A 39 -10.85 10.20 14.68
N LEU A 40 -9.77 9.98 13.94
CA LEU A 40 -9.09 8.70 13.83
C LEU A 40 -7.88 8.72 14.74
N VAL A 41 -7.78 7.78 15.66
CA VAL A 41 -6.70 7.68 16.63
C VAL A 41 -5.93 6.41 16.33
N TYR A 42 -4.62 6.56 16.09
CA TYR A 42 -3.74 5.43 15.89
C TYR A 42 -3.01 5.07 17.19
N HIS A 43 -3.20 3.84 17.64
CA HIS A 43 -2.57 3.35 18.85
C HIS A 43 -1.32 2.52 18.51
N LYS A 44 -0.13 3.14 18.68
CA LYS A 44 1.17 2.57 18.29
C LYS A 44 1.50 1.21 18.94
N HIS A 45 1.14 1.02 20.21
CA HIS A 45 1.50 -0.22 20.94
C HIS A 45 0.70 -1.44 20.51
N LEU A 46 -0.60 -1.26 20.24
CA LEU A 46 -1.50 -2.34 19.83
C LEU A 46 -1.57 -2.46 18.30
N LYS A 47 -0.95 -1.54 17.56
CA LYS A 47 -1.08 -1.37 16.10
C LYS A 47 -2.56 -1.36 15.66
N ARG A 48 -3.41 -0.71 16.45
CA ARG A 48 -4.86 -0.65 16.24
C ARG A 48 -5.31 0.78 15.96
N VAL A 49 -6.30 0.88 15.08
CA VAL A 49 -6.93 2.15 14.70
C VAL A 49 -8.30 2.23 15.35
N PHE A 50 -8.59 3.37 15.95
CA PHE A 50 -9.90 3.68 16.51
C PHE A 50 -10.48 4.89 15.81
N LEU A 51 -11.80 4.90 15.62
CA LEU A 51 -12.55 6.02 15.09
C LEU A 51 -13.57 6.47 16.10
N ILE A 52 -13.60 7.78 16.32
CA ILE A 52 -14.50 8.44 17.26
C ILE A 52 -15.33 9.41 16.44
N ASP A 53 -16.65 9.23 16.43
CA ASP A 53 -17.56 10.23 15.88
C ASP A 53 -17.66 11.41 16.84
N LEU A 54 -17.39 12.63 16.35
CA LEU A 54 -17.40 13.86 17.16
C LEU A 54 -18.78 14.50 17.18
N ASN A 55 -19.80 13.66 17.37
CA ASN A 55 -21.22 14.03 17.34
C ASN A 55 -21.63 14.68 16.01
N SER A 56 -21.34 13.97 14.92
CA SER A 56 -21.68 14.45 13.58
C SER A 56 -23.19 14.41 13.33
N THR A 57 -23.71 15.34 12.53
CA THR A 57 -25.16 15.44 12.28
C THR A 57 -25.74 14.18 11.62
N HIS A 58 -25.03 13.65 10.61
CA HIS A 58 -25.48 12.49 9.84
C HIS A 58 -24.88 11.17 10.30
N GLY A 59 -23.96 11.20 11.27
CA GLY A 59 -23.27 10.02 11.78
C GLY A 59 -22.11 9.55 10.92
N THR A 60 -21.27 8.75 11.55
CA THR A 60 -20.18 8.00 10.93
C THR A 60 -20.57 6.53 10.81
N PHE A 61 -20.18 5.88 9.72
CA PHE A 61 -20.54 4.50 9.42
C PHE A 61 -19.30 3.65 9.18
N LEU A 62 -19.29 2.45 9.76
CA LEU A 62 -18.31 1.40 9.49
C LEU A 62 -19.03 0.28 8.72
N GLY A 63 -18.77 0.20 7.42
CA GLY A 63 -19.53 -0.61 6.47
C GLY A 63 -20.99 -0.16 6.41
N HIS A 64 -21.89 -0.97 6.96
CA HIS A 64 -23.32 -0.67 7.02
C HIS A 64 -23.79 -0.29 8.44
N ILE A 65 -22.89 -0.28 9.42
CA ILE A 65 -23.23 -0.04 10.83
C ILE A 65 -22.93 1.41 11.17
N ARG A 66 -23.91 2.12 11.71
CA ARG A 66 -23.73 3.48 12.25
C ARG A 66 -23.03 3.40 13.62
N LEU A 67 -22.00 4.21 13.81
CA LEU A 67 -21.27 4.29 15.07
C LEU A 67 -21.96 5.20 16.07
N GLU A 68 -21.74 4.94 17.36
CA GLU A 68 -22.19 5.81 18.45
C GLU A 68 -21.27 7.04 18.59
N ALA A 69 -21.86 8.21 18.81
CA ALA A 69 -21.12 9.45 19.04
C ALA A 69 -20.28 9.36 20.32
N HIS A 70 -19.10 9.97 20.31
CA HIS A 70 -18.15 10.04 21.43
C HIS A 70 -17.63 8.71 21.97
N LYS A 71 -17.92 7.58 21.31
CA LYS A 71 -17.35 6.28 21.66
C LYS A 71 -16.25 5.89 20.67
N PRO A 72 -15.06 5.51 21.15
CA PRO A 72 -14.01 4.98 20.29
C PRO A 72 -14.41 3.60 19.80
N GLN A 73 -14.66 3.49 18.49
CA GLN A 73 -14.88 2.23 17.81
C GLN A 73 -13.57 1.73 17.20
N GLN A 74 -13.21 0.47 17.47
CA GLN A 74 -12.08 -0.13 16.78
C GLN A 74 -12.43 -0.38 15.31
N ILE A 75 -11.54 0.02 14.41
CA ILE A 75 -11.61 -0.25 12.98
C ILE A 75 -10.75 -1.48 12.65
N PRO A 76 -11.33 -2.57 12.11
CA PRO A 76 -10.58 -3.69 11.54
C PRO A 76 -9.84 -3.31 10.26
N ILE A 77 -8.76 -4.00 9.95
CA ILE A 77 -8.11 -3.90 8.63
C ILE A 77 -9.11 -4.37 7.55
N ASP A 78 -9.01 -3.78 6.37
CA ASP A 78 -9.87 -3.96 5.20
C ASP A 78 -11.33 -3.58 5.41
N SER A 79 -11.64 -2.91 6.52
CA SER A 79 -12.97 -2.34 6.73
C SER A 79 -13.09 -0.99 6.04
N THR A 80 -14.31 -0.72 5.56
CA THR A 80 -14.66 0.53 4.89
C THR A 80 -15.39 1.46 5.86
N VAL A 81 -14.99 2.72 5.89
CA VAL A 81 -15.61 3.79 6.66
C VAL A 81 -16.23 4.80 5.70
N SER A 82 -17.42 5.29 6.03
CA SER A 82 -18.08 6.40 5.34
C SER A 82 -18.63 7.41 6.34
N PHE A 83 -18.79 8.65 5.89
CA PHE A 83 -19.15 9.79 6.73
C PHE A 83 -20.40 10.47 6.18
N GLY A 84 -21.45 10.55 7.00
CA GLY A 84 -22.77 11.01 6.58
C GLY A 84 -23.26 10.31 5.30
N ALA A 85 -23.76 11.09 4.36
CA ALA A 85 -24.19 10.65 3.03
C ALA A 85 -23.12 10.84 1.94
N SER A 86 -21.85 11.00 2.32
CA SER A 86 -20.76 11.11 1.36
C SER A 86 -20.60 9.83 0.54
N THR A 87 -20.36 9.97 -0.77
CA THR A 87 -20.01 8.85 -1.65
C THR A 87 -18.56 8.40 -1.48
N ARG A 88 -17.73 9.16 -0.75
CA ARG A 88 -16.35 8.78 -0.45
C ARG A 88 -16.32 7.69 0.61
N ALA A 89 -15.64 6.60 0.26
CA ALA A 89 -15.39 5.45 1.12
C ALA A 89 -13.89 5.35 1.43
N TYR A 90 -13.55 5.20 2.71
CA TYR A 90 -12.18 5.08 3.19
C TYR A 90 -11.96 3.63 3.62
N THR A 91 -11.03 2.93 3.00
CA THR A 91 -10.70 1.55 3.41
C THR A 91 -9.38 1.57 4.16
N LEU A 92 -9.40 1.14 5.42
CA LEU A 92 -8.17 0.92 6.16
C LEU A 92 -7.48 -0.31 5.56
N ARG A 93 -6.27 -0.17 5.03
CA ARG A 93 -5.48 -1.31 4.57
C ARG A 93 -4.21 -1.40 5.38
N GLU A 94 -3.67 -2.61 5.49
CA GLU A 94 -2.31 -2.76 5.99
C GLU A 94 -1.36 -2.02 5.03
N LYS A 95 -0.28 -1.45 5.57
CA LYS A 95 0.80 -0.99 4.71
C LYS A 95 1.20 -2.19 3.83
N PRO A 96 1.38 -2.02 2.51
CA PRO A 96 1.93 -3.09 1.70
C PRO A 96 3.27 -3.47 2.36
N GLN A 97 3.33 -4.66 2.95
CA GLN A 97 4.57 -5.20 3.46
C GLN A 97 5.46 -5.36 2.23
N THR A 98 6.49 -4.53 2.11
CA THR A 98 7.67 -4.95 1.39
C THR A 98 8.10 -6.24 2.07
N LEU A 99 8.09 -7.34 1.31
CA LEU A 99 8.34 -8.68 1.84
C LEU A 99 9.56 -8.65 2.77
N PRO A 100 9.44 -9.09 4.04
CA PRO A 100 10.58 -9.18 4.92
C PRO A 100 11.43 -10.37 4.47
N SER A 101 12.56 -10.11 3.82
CA SER A 101 13.65 -11.08 3.77
C SER A 101 14.20 -11.24 5.18
N ALA A 102 14.12 -12.47 5.67
CA ALA A 102 14.54 -12.85 7.01
C ALA A 102 16.05 -12.68 7.19
N VAL A 103 16.50 -11.73 8.02
CA VAL A 103 17.78 -11.85 8.74
C VAL A 103 17.65 -11.22 10.12
N LYS A 104 17.89 -12.03 11.16
CA LYS A 104 18.18 -11.58 12.53
C LYS A 104 19.55 -10.92 12.56
N GLY A 105 19.68 -9.77 13.22
CA GLY A 105 20.98 -9.18 13.56
C GLY A 105 20.81 -7.87 14.31
N ASP A 106 21.67 -7.65 15.29
CA ASP A 106 21.55 -6.70 16.40
C ASP A 106 22.39 -5.43 16.15
N GLU A 107 22.05 -4.36 16.88
CA GLU A 107 22.86 -3.16 17.22
C GLU A 107 23.18 -2.02 16.19
N LYS A 108 22.75 -0.81 16.62
CA LYS A 108 23.43 0.53 16.63
C LYS A 108 23.52 1.42 15.37
N MET A 109 22.73 2.51 15.46
CA MET A 109 23.13 3.93 15.45
C MET A 109 23.97 4.48 14.27
N GLY A 110 23.34 5.30 13.43
CA GLY A 110 23.96 6.48 12.81
C GLY A 110 23.84 6.58 11.28
N GLY A 111 23.30 7.71 10.79
CA GLY A 111 23.47 8.19 9.40
C GLY A 111 22.22 8.09 8.54
N GLU A 112 21.59 9.23 8.28
CA GLU A 112 20.26 9.38 7.65
C GLU A 112 20.29 9.26 6.11
N ASP A 113 21.46 8.98 5.52
CA ASP A 113 21.71 9.19 4.09
C ASP A 113 21.90 7.88 3.29
N GLU A 114 22.17 6.75 3.96
CA GLU A 114 22.33 5.40 3.33
C GLU A 114 21.02 4.58 3.32
N GLU A 115 20.02 5.00 4.09
CA GLU A 115 18.77 4.25 4.31
C GLU A 115 17.87 4.17 3.05
N LEU A 116 18.08 5.05 2.07
CA LEU A 116 17.32 5.04 0.82
C LEU A 116 17.77 3.94 -0.16
N LYS A 117 19.04 3.50 -0.07
CA LYS A 117 19.64 2.57 -1.04
C LYS A 117 19.32 1.10 -0.72
N GLY A 118 19.24 0.75 0.57
CA GLY A 118 18.74 -0.56 1.03
C GLY A 118 17.22 -0.74 0.90
N LEU A 119 16.47 0.36 0.77
CA LEU A 119 14.99 0.34 0.71
C LEU A 119 14.41 -0.30 -0.56
N LEU A 120 15.21 -0.47 -1.62
CA LEU A 120 14.77 -0.99 -2.91
C LEU A 120 14.96 -2.51 -3.08
N GLY A 121 15.50 -3.22 -2.08
CA GLY A 121 15.69 -4.68 -2.14
C GLY A 121 16.54 -5.13 -3.34
N LEU A 122 17.42 -4.25 -3.81
CA LEU A 122 18.43 -4.57 -4.81
C LEU A 122 19.55 -5.32 -4.08
N PRO A 123 20.07 -6.43 -4.63
CA PRO A 123 21.20 -7.14 -4.03
C PRO A 123 22.34 -6.18 -3.73
N GLU A 124 22.83 -6.17 -2.48
CA GLU A 124 23.86 -5.22 -2.04
C GLU A 124 25.25 -5.63 -2.55
N GLU A 125 25.45 -6.93 -2.76
CA GLU A 125 26.66 -7.49 -3.38
C GLU A 125 26.39 -8.17 -4.72
N GLU A 126 27.37 -8.06 -5.63
CA GLU A 126 27.42 -8.75 -6.92
C GLU A 126 27.30 -10.28 -6.75
N THR A 127 27.78 -10.81 -5.63
CA THR A 127 27.70 -12.23 -5.24
C THR A 127 26.25 -12.69 -5.01
N GLU A 128 25.40 -11.86 -4.40
CA GLU A 128 23.99 -12.16 -4.15
C GLU A 128 23.18 -12.16 -5.44
N LEU A 129 23.50 -11.22 -6.35
CA LEU A 129 22.87 -11.12 -7.65
C LEU A 129 23.15 -12.36 -8.52
N ASP A 130 24.39 -12.85 -8.51
CA ASP A 130 24.79 -14.07 -9.22
C ASP A 130 24.08 -15.32 -8.67
N ASN A 131 24.04 -15.46 -7.34
CA ASN A 131 23.37 -16.58 -6.68
C ASN A 131 21.86 -16.62 -6.99
N LEU A 132 21.18 -15.47 -6.94
CA LEU A 132 19.75 -15.37 -7.22
C LEU A 132 19.44 -15.62 -8.70
N THR A 133 20.31 -15.14 -9.60
CA THR A 133 20.19 -15.34 -11.04
C THR A 133 20.41 -16.80 -11.41
N GLU A 134 21.43 -17.45 -10.84
CA GLU A 134 21.72 -18.86 -11.05
C GLU A 134 20.56 -19.75 -10.59
N PHE A 135 20.06 -19.50 -9.37
CA PHE A 135 18.96 -20.29 -8.81
C PHE A 135 17.68 -20.20 -9.66
N ASN A 136 17.25 -18.97 -10.00
CA ASN A 136 16.02 -18.77 -10.77
C ASN A 136 16.15 -19.26 -12.22
N THR A 137 17.33 -19.11 -12.82
CA THR A 137 17.60 -19.60 -14.19
C THR A 137 17.59 -21.12 -14.21
N ALA A 138 18.22 -21.79 -13.24
CA ALA A 138 18.24 -23.23 -13.13
C ALA A 138 16.84 -23.80 -12.86
N HIS A 139 16.07 -23.18 -11.96
CA HIS A 139 14.74 -23.66 -11.58
C HIS A 139 13.74 -23.58 -12.74
N ASN A 140 13.70 -22.46 -13.47
CA ASN A 140 12.83 -22.32 -14.64
C ASN A 140 13.23 -23.24 -15.80
N LYS A 141 14.54 -23.52 -15.95
CA LYS A 141 15.03 -24.46 -16.95
C LYS A 141 14.62 -25.90 -16.61
N ARG A 142 14.56 -26.24 -15.32
CA ARG A 142 14.14 -27.56 -14.80
C ARG A 142 12.63 -27.82 -14.98
N ILE A 143 11.80 -26.79 -14.85
CA ILE A 143 10.34 -26.89 -15.10
C ILE A 143 10.02 -27.23 -16.56
N SER A 144 10.86 -26.82 -17.52
CA SER A 144 10.62 -27.11 -18.95
C SER A 144 10.98 -28.54 -19.39
N THR A 145 11.65 -29.34 -18.55
CA THR A 145 12.12 -30.70 -18.91
C THR A 145 11.35 -31.84 -18.24
N LEU A 146 10.33 -31.57 -17.42
CA LEU A 146 9.45 -32.61 -16.89
C LEU A 146 8.41 -32.99 -17.96
N THR A 147 8.68 -34.13 -18.58
CA THR A 147 7.84 -34.91 -19.47
C THR A 147 6.49 -35.24 -18.82
N ILE A 148 5.40 -34.86 -19.48
CA ILE A 148 4.04 -35.31 -19.14
C ILE A 148 3.83 -36.65 -19.85
N GLU A 149 3.84 -37.74 -19.09
CA GLU A 149 3.31 -39.04 -19.54
C GLU A 149 1.78 -39.00 -19.60
N GLU A 150 1.26 -39.89 -20.43
CA GLU A 150 -0.03 -39.90 -21.13
C GLU A 150 -1.29 -39.47 -20.37
N GLY A 151 -2.04 -38.56 -21.02
CA GLY A 151 -3.39 -38.16 -20.63
C GLY A 151 -3.95 -37.12 -21.61
N ASN A 152 -4.53 -37.61 -22.69
CA ASN A 152 -5.16 -36.88 -23.79
C ASN A 152 -6.03 -35.68 -23.36
N LEU A 153 -5.50 -34.45 -23.48
CA LEU A 153 -6.27 -33.20 -23.63
C LEU A 153 -5.48 -32.23 -24.51
N ASP A 154 -5.99 -31.96 -25.72
CA ASP A 154 -5.49 -30.97 -26.66
C ASP A 154 -5.41 -29.57 -26.01
N ILE A 155 -4.20 -29.14 -25.64
CA ILE A 155 -3.94 -27.75 -25.26
C ILE A 155 -2.88 -27.19 -26.21
N GLN A 156 -3.36 -26.39 -27.17
CA GLN A 156 -2.55 -25.70 -28.15
C GLN A 156 -1.69 -24.63 -27.46
N ARG A 157 -0.39 -24.92 -27.26
CA ARG A 157 0.59 -23.95 -26.74
C ARG A 157 0.70 -22.74 -27.70
N PRO A 158 0.43 -21.50 -27.25
CA PRO A 158 0.65 -20.32 -28.09
C PRO A 158 2.15 -20.10 -28.27
N LYS A 159 2.63 -20.14 -29.52
CA LYS A 159 4.02 -19.82 -29.90
C LYS A 159 4.29 -18.33 -29.64
N ARG A 160 4.80 -17.95 -28.46
CA ARG A 160 5.32 -16.59 -28.24
C ARG A 160 6.65 -16.43 -28.98
N LYS A 161 6.62 -15.66 -30.08
CA LYS A 161 7.80 -15.14 -30.78
C LYS A 161 8.67 -14.36 -29.77
N ARG A 162 9.94 -14.75 -29.60
CA ARG A 162 10.90 -13.97 -28.81
C ARG A 162 11.13 -12.63 -29.53
N LYS A 163 10.64 -11.53 -28.97
CA LYS A 163 11.05 -10.18 -29.41
C LYS A 163 12.41 -9.91 -28.78
N ASN A 164 13.45 -9.82 -29.60
CA ASN A 164 14.74 -9.30 -29.16
C ASN A 164 14.55 -7.79 -28.95
N SER A 165 14.52 -7.32 -27.70
CA SER A 165 14.52 -5.89 -27.42
C SER A 165 15.95 -5.37 -27.52
N ARG A 166 16.25 -4.67 -28.61
CA ARG A 166 17.49 -3.90 -28.74
C ARG A 166 17.22 -2.51 -28.17
N VAL A 167 17.94 -2.13 -27.12
CA VAL A 167 17.87 -0.80 -26.51
C VAL A 167 18.83 0.11 -27.26
N THR A 168 18.37 1.29 -27.66
CA THR A 168 19.19 2.37 -28.20
C THR A 168 18.90 3.61 -27.38
N PHE A 169 19.95 4.28 -26.90
CA PHE A 169 19.84 5.55 -26.18
C PHE A 169 19.85 6.69 -27.21
N SER A 170 18.88 7.60 -27.11
CA SER A 170 18.87 8.87 -27.83
C SER A 170 19.34 9.96 -26.86
N ASP A 171 20.40 10.67 -27.24
CA ASP A 171 21.16 11.58 -26.37
C ASP A 171 20.62 13.01 -26.26
N ASP A 172 19.39 13.29 -26.67
CA ASP A 172 18.86 14.65 -26.60
C ASP A 172 17.42 14.63 -26.10
N ASP A 173 17.22 15.09 -24.86
CA ASP A 173 16.10 15.95 -24.47
C ASP A 173 16.34 16.44 -23.02
N GLU A 174 16.94 17.63 -22.90
CA GLU A 174 17.02 18.39 -21.64
C GLU A 174 15.65 19.01 -21.32
N ILE A 175 15.07 18.66 -20.17
CA ILE A 175 13.86 19.29 -19.65
C ILE A 175 14.26 20.33 -18.60
N ILE A 176 14.14 21.62 -18.95
CA ILE A 176 14.14 22.74 -17.99
C ILE A 176 12.71 22.93 -17.50
N ASN A 177 12.51 22.93 -16.18
CA ASN A 177 11.22 23.28 -15.58
C ASN A 177 11.35 24.69 -14.95
N PRO A 178 10.47 25.67 -15.30
CA PRO A 178 10.42 26.95 -14.61
C PRO A 178 9.95 26.82 -13.15
#